data_AF-A0A5H2Y545-F1
#
_entry.id   AF-A0A5H2Y545-F1
#
_cell.length_a   1.000
_cell.length_b   1.000
_cell.length_c   1.000
_cell.angle_alpha   90.00
_cell.angle_beta   90.00
_cell.angle_gamma   90.00
#
_symmetry.space_group_name_H-M   'P 1'
#
loop_
_entity.id
_entity.type
_entity.pdbx_description
1 polymer ?
#
loop_
_entity_poly.entity_id
_entity_poly.type
_entity_poly.pdbx_seq_one_letter_code
_entity_poly.pdbx_strand_id
1 'polypeptide(L)'
;MMLLGELKKSVRNRAKPEGSIIEAWVQYESLTFCGMYLKDVETAFNRPQRNNDGGMRKEKLSVFAQSARPFGDPGRGESFSRNDMEVNKLKSSNSPTYSDELYNLAFGPIRAELFSGCYINALNFWGCTR
;
A
#
# COMPACT_ATOMS: atom_id res chain seq x y z
N MET A 1 -25.20 -12.59 4.67
CA MET A 1 -25.04 -14.04 4.44
C MET A 1 -23.62 -14.29 3.95
N MET A 2 -22.80 -15.07 4.66
CA MET A 2 -21.44 -15.41 4.21
C MET A 2 -21.50 -16.34 2.99
N LEU A 3 -20.79 -15.98 1.91
CA LEU A 3 -20.60 -16.83 0.73
C LEU A 3 -19.64 -17.99 1.04
N LEU A 4 -19.78 -19.11 0.32
CA LEU A 4 -18.95 -20.32 0.50
C LEU A 4 -17.43 -20.04 0.42
N GLY A 5 -17.03 -19.06 -0.40
CA GLY A 5 -15.62 -18.62 -0.49
C GLY A 5 -15.07 -17.97 0.78
N GLU A 6 -15.92 -17.29 1.57
CA GLU A 6 -15.52 -16.68 2.84
C GLU A 6 -15.42 -17.71 3.96
N LEU A 7 -16.31 -18.71 3.98
CA LEU A 7 -16.28 -19.81 4.95
C LEU A 7 -14.99 -20.64 4.81
N LYS A 8 -14.46 -20.79 3.60
CA LYS A 8 -13.17 -21.48 3.39
C LYS A 8 -12.00 -20.74 4.06
N LYS A 9 -12.05 -19.40 4.13
CA LYS A 9 -11.03 -18.58 4.80
C LYS A 9 -11.13 -18.66 6.33
N SER A 10 -12.31 -18.99 6.87
CA SER A 10 -12.53 -19.07 8.32
C SER A 10 -12.04 -20.39 8.94
N VAL A 11 -11.72 -21.40 8.12
CA VAL A 11 -11.15 -22.68 8.59
C VAL A 11 -9.72 -22.49 9.09
N ARG A 12 -9.59 -22.19 10.39
CA ARG A 12 -8.30 -22.12 11.08
C ARG A 12 -7.77 -23.49 11.51
N ASN A 13 -8.67 -24.43 11.82
CA ASN A 13 -8.29 -25.80 12.15
C ASN A 13 -8.71 -26.77 11.03
N ARG A 14 -7.75 -27.19 10.21
CA ARG A 14 -7.97 -28.11 9.09
C ARG A 14 -8.27 -29.55 9.53
N ALA A 15 -7.98 -29.93 10.77
CA ALA A 15 -8.34 -31.25 11.29
C ALA A 15 -9.83 -31.38 11.63
N LYS A 16 -10.53 -30.24 11.81
CA LYS A 16 -11.98 -30.16 12.08
C LYS A 16 -12.59 -28.98 11.32
N PRO A 17 -12.77 -29.12 9.99
CA PRO A 17 -13.21 -28.02 9.14
C PRO A 17 -14.63 -27.53 9.48
N GLU A 18 -15.56 -28.45 9.74
CA GLU A 18 -16.93 -28.11 10.13
C GLU A 18 -17.00 -27.33 11.45
N GLY A 19 -16.26 -27.78 12.46
CA GLY A 19 -16.17 -27.09 13.75
C GLY A 19 -15.61 -25.67 13.62
N SER A 20 -14.58 -25.48 12.78
CA SER A 20 -14.01 -24.15 12.50
C SER A 20 -15.01 -23.23 11.79
N ILE A 21 -15.85 -23.78 10.91
CA ILE A 21 -16.89 -23.02 10.21
C ILE A 21 -17.97 -22.56 11.20
N ILE A 22 -18.44 -23.46 12.07
CA ILE A 22 -19.44 -23.16 13.10
C ILE A 22 -18.92 -22.07 14.05
N GLU A 23 -17.69 -22.21 14.53
CA GLU A 23 -17.06 -21.23 15.43
C GLU A 23 -17.01 -19.83 14.79
N ALA A 24 -16.58 -19.75 13.53
CA ALA A 24 -16.54 -18.49 12.80
C ALA A 24 -17.93 -17.87 12.61
N TRP A 25 -18.96 -18.70 12.39
CA TRP A 25 -20.34 -18.24 12.24
C TRP A 25 -20.91 -17.70 13.55
N VAL A 26 -20.67 -18.41 14.66
CA VAL A 26 -21.06 -17.96 16.01
C VAL A 26 -20.39 -16.62 16.35
N GLN A 27 -19.09 -16.47 16.04
CA GLN A 27 -18.39 -15.21 16.22
C GLN A 27 -18.99 -14.09 15.35
N TYR A 28 -19.31 -14.39 14.08
CA TYR A 28 -19.91 -13.43 13.15
C TYR A 28 -21.28 -12.93 13.63
N GLU A 29 -22.20 -13.83 14.02
CA GLU A 29 -23.51 -13.47 14.55
C GLU A 29 -23.38 -12.68 15.86
N SER A 30 -22.51 -13.13 16.78
CA SER A 30 -22.29 -12.44 18.06
C SER A 30 -21.78 -11.01 17.84
N LEU A 31 -20.83 -10.80 16.93
CA LEU A 31 -20.32 -9.47 16.59
C LEU A 31 -21.36 -8.61 15.88
N THR A 32 -22.18 -9.21 15.01
CA THR A 32 -23.27 -8.51 14.31
C THR A 32 -24.32 -8.03 15.32
N PHE A 33 -24.74 -8.91 16.22
CA PHE A 33 -25.65 -8.60 17.31
C PHE A 33 -25.10 -7.52 18.23
N CYS A 34 -23.86 -7.68 18.70
CA CYS A 34 -23.19 -6.68 19.52
C CYS A 34 -23.10 -5.32 18.80
N GLY A 35 -22.79 -5.31 17.50
CA GLY A 35 -22.71 -4.08 16.70
C GLY A 35 -24.02 -3.30 16.57
N MET A 36 -25.19 -3.95 16.72
CA MET A 36 -26.48 -3.26 16.74
C MET A 36 -26.64 -2.36 17.97
N TYR A 37 -26.02 -2.73 19.09
CA TYR A 37 -26.17 -2.07 20.39
C TYR A 37 -24.92 -1.30 20.83
N LEU A 38 -23.72 -1.73 20.42
CA LEU A 38 -22.43 -1.15 20.76
C LEU A 38 -21.91 -0.25 19.62
N LYS A 39 -22.63 0.84 19.34
CA LYS A 39 -22.33 1.75 18.21
C LYS A 39 -20.97 2.47 18.32
N ASP A 40 -20.42 2.58 19.53
CA ASP A 40 -19.16 3.30 19.79
C ASP A 40 -17.97 2.36 20.02
N VAL A 41 -18.11 1.06 19.75
CA VAL A 41 -17.02 0.09 19.89
C VAL A 41 -16.46 -0.26 18.50
N GLU A 42 -15.15 -0.09 18.31
CA GLU A 42 -14.48 -0.54 17.10
C GLU A 42 -14.62 -2.07 16.94
N THR A 43 -15.47 -2.50 16.02
CA THR A 43 -15.58 -3.91 15.62
C THR A 43 -14.63 -4.21 14.46
N ALA A 44 -14.31 -5.48 14.25
CA ALA A 44 -13.49 -5.90 13.10
C ALA A 44 -14.06 -5.44 11.74
N PHE A 45 -15.36 -5.18 11.67
CA PHE A 45 -16.05 -4.68 10.47
C PHE A 45 -15.91 -3.18 10.25
N ASN A 46 -15.80 -2.40 11.33
CA ASN A 46 -15.73 -0.94 11.26
C ASN A 46 -14.29 -0.42 11.32
N ARG A 47 -13.31 -1.30 11.54
CA ARG A 47 -11.90 -0.92 11.61
C ARG A 47 -11.42 -0.48 10.22
N PRO A 48 -10.95 0.77 10.06
CA PRO A 48 -10.39 1.22 8.79
C PRO A 48 -9.22 0.33 8.38
N GLN A 49 -9.14 0.01 7.09
CA GLN A 49 -8.10 -0.84 6.53
C GLN A 49 -6.72 -0.26 6.90
N ARG A 50 -5.91 -1.02 7.66
CA ARG A 50 -4.60 -0.54 8.18
C ARG A 50 -3.61 -0.18 7.06
N ASN A 51 -3.82 -0.74 5.86
CA ASN A 51 -3.08 -0.45 4.65
C ASN A 51 -4.01 0.25 3.64
N ASN A 52 -4.55 1.41 4.00
CA ASN A 52 -5.20 2.26 3.01
C ASN A 52 -4.09 3.11 2.39
N ASP A 53 -3.88 3.13 1.07
CA ASP A 53 -2.74 3.88 0.50
C ASP A 53 -2.95 5.40 0.52
N GLY A 54 -4.15 5.85 0.91
CA GLY A 54 -4.52 7.27 0.96
C GLY A 54 -5.25 7.73 -0.30
N GLY A 55 -5.67 6.79 -1.16
CA GLY A 55 -6.41 7.08 -2.40
C GLY A 55 -5.53 7.63 -3.52
N MET A 56 -6.17 8.06 -4.61
CA MET A 56 -5.47 8.67 -5.75
C MET A 56 -5.01 10.08 -5.38
N ARG A 57 -3.73 10.38 -5.60
CA ARG A 57 -3.19 11.74 -5.41
C ARG A 57 -3.40 12.56 -6.68
N LYS A 58 -3.55 13.87 -6.52
CA LYS A 58 -3.52 14.82 -7.64
C LYS A 58 -2.06 15.05 -8.04
N GLU A 59 -1.47 14.11 -8.77
CA GLU A 59 -0.14 14.27 -9.37
C GLU A 59 -0.20 14.95 -10.74
N LYS A 60 0.89 15.61 -11.13
CA LYS A 60 1.03 16.28 -12.44
C LYS A 60 1.05 15.27 -13.60
N LEU A 61 1.52 14.05 -13.36
CA LEU A 61 1.53 12.95 -14.32
C LEU A 61 0.64 11.82 -13.83
N SER A 62 -0.22 11.30 -14.70
CA SER A 62 -1.17 10.23 -14.38
C SER A 62 -0.50 8.93 -13.95
N VAL A 63 0.72 8.66 -14.44
CA VAL A 63 1.55 7.51 -14.02
C VAL A 63 1.87 7.52 -12.52
N PHE A 64 1.82 8.69 -11.89
CA PHE A 64 2.06 8.87 -10.45
C PHE A 64 0.79 9.04 -9.62
N ALA A 65 -0.40 9.02 -10.24
CA ALA A 65 -1.67 9.22 -9.53
C ALA A 65 -1.91 8.18 -8.43
N GLN A 66 -1.35 6.99 -8.58
CA GLN A 66 -1.44 5.94 -7.57
C GLN A 66 -0.54 6.24 -6.38
N SER A 67 -1.07 6.07 -5.17
CA SER A 67 -0.30 6.27 -3.96
C SER A 67 0.51 5.03 -3.55
N ALA A 68 1.81 5.26 -3.32
CA ALA A 68 2.72 4.33 -2.65
C ALA A 68 3.17 4.87 -1.28
N ARG A 69 3.14 4.04 -0.24
CA ARG A 69 3.66 4.43 1.09
C ARG A 69 5.03 3.80 1.32
N PRO A 70 6.12 4.59 1.33
CA PRO A 70 7.45 4.04 1.57
C PRO A 70 7.58 3.55 3.01
N PHE A 71 8.38 2.51 3.22
CA PHE A 71 8.73 1.99 4.54
C PHE A 71 10.22 1.63 4.62
N GLY A 72 10.71 1.50 5.85
CA GLY A 72 12.13 1.34 6.15
C GLY A 72 12.81 2.69 6.38
N ASP A 73 14.03 2.61 6.93
CA ASP A 73 14.82 3.81 7.21
C ASP A 73 15.35 4.40 5.90
N PRO A 74 15.34 5.73 5.72
CA PRO A 74 15.95 6.37 4.55
C PRO A 74 17.42 5.97 4.45
N GLY A 75 17.75 5.10 3.49
CA GLY A 75 19.12 4.70 3.21
C GLY A 75 19.96 5.91 2.87
N ARG A 76 21.10 6.08 3.57
CA ARG A 76 22.06 7.18 3.36
C ARG A 76 22.96 6.95 2.14
N GLY A 77 22.43 6.33 1.09
CA GLY A 77 23.20 5.79 -0.03
C GLY A 77 22.76 6.36 -1.37
N GLU A 78 23.29 7.53 -1.72
CA GLU A 78 23.12 8.10 -3.05
C GLU A 78 24.04 7.39 -4.04
N SER A 79 23.49 6.51 -4.86
CA SER A 79 24.05 6.27 -6.19
C SER A 79 22.95 6.55 -7.21
N PHE A 80 22.87 7.82 -7.60
CA PHE A 80 22.06 8.25 -8.73
C PHE A 80 22.40 7.40 -9.96
N SER A 81 21.36 6.97 -10.67
CA SER A 81 21.53 6.35 -11.98
C SER A 81 22.25 7.33 -12.92
N ARG A 82 22.91 6.80 -13.95
CA ARG A 82 23.47 7.61 -15.04
C ARG A 82 22.44 8.58 -15.61
N ASN A 83 21.19 8.13 -15.71
CA ASN A 83 20.07 8.93 -16.22
C ASN A 83 19.74 10.09 -15.26
N ASP A 84 19.69 9.84 -13.96
CA ASP A 84 19.40 10.86 -12.95
C ASP A 84 20.46 11.96 -12.96
N MET A 85 21.74 11.56 -13.11
CA MET A 85 22.85 12.50 -13.21
C MET A 85 22.76 13.35 -14.49
N GLU A 86 22.31 12.76 -15.60
CA GLU A 86 22.11 13.46 -16.87
C GLU A 86 20.97 14.48 -16.78
N VAL A 87 19.83 14.10 -16.19
CA VAL A 87 18.70 15.01 -15.98
C VAL A 87 19.08 16.16 -15.03
N ASN A 88 19.86 15.89 -13.99
CA ASN A 88 20.38 16.93 -13.09
C ASN A 88 21.35 17.90 -13.81
N LYS A 89 22.18 17.41 -14.75
CA LYS A 89 23.05 18.26 -15.58
C LYS A 89 22.24 19.14 -16.53
N LEU A 90 21.18 18.61 -17.14
CA LEU A 90 20.30 19.39 -18.00
C LEU A 90 19.63 20.52 -17.21
N LYS A 91 19.21 20.24 -15.97
CA LYS A 91 18.65 21.24 -15.06
C LYS A 91 19.68 22.30 -14.66
N SER A 92 20.89 21.91 -14.26
CA SER A 92 21.92 22.86 -13.82
C SER A 92 22.47 23.74 -14.95
N SER A 93 22.47 23.23 -16.19
CA SER A 93 22.89 23.97 -17.38
C SER A 93 21.79 24.82 -18.00
N ASN A 94 20.56 24.83 -17.45
CA ASN A 94 19.38 25.46 -18.06
C ASN A 94 19.21 25.06 -19.53
N SER A 95 19.43 23.79 -19.84
CA SER A 95 19.34 23.28 -21.21
C SER A 95 17.94 23.47 -21.79
N PRO A 96 17.78 23.84 -23.07
CA PRO A 96 16.46 23.91 -23.71
C PRO A 96 15.78 22.54 -23.83
N THR A 97 16.53 21.45 -23.64
CA THR A 97 16.00 20.08 -23.59
C THR A 97 15.40 19.73 -22.22
N TYR A 98 15.69 20.52 -21.18
CA TYR A 98 15.10 20.32 -19.85
C TYR A 98 13.60 20.63 -19.89
N SER A 99 12.80 19.77 -19.27
CA SER A 99 11.41 20.04 -18.95
C SER A 99 11.10 19.54 -17.55
N ASP A 100 10.14 20.18 -16.88
CA ASP A 100 9.67 19.71 -15.58
C ASP A 100 9.03 18.32 -15.68
N GLU A 101 8.46 17.96 -16.82
CA GLU A 101 7.93 16.61 -17.04
C GLU A 101 9.05 15.57 -17.04
N LEU A 102 10.17 15.85 -17.73
CA LEU A 102 11.34 14.96 -17.75
C LEU A 102 11.93 14.81 -16.34
N TYR A 103 12.00 15.90 -15.58
CA TYR A 103 12.47 15.88 -14.19
C TYR A 103 11.55 15.04 -13.30
N ASN A 104 10.25 15.29 -13.35
CA ASN A 104 9.27 14.53 -12.55
C ASN A 104 9.22 13.06 -12.96
N LEU A 105 9.42 12.74 -14.24
CA LEU A 105 9.46 11.36 -14.72
C LEU A 105 10.71 10.61 -14.23
N ALA A 106 11.87 11.28 -14.20
CA ALA A 106 13.12 10.68 -13.76
C ALA A 106 13.15 10.41 -12.25
N PHE A 107 12.68 11.36 -11.45
CA PHE A 107 12.78 11.29 -9.98
C PHE A 107 11.51 10.80 -9.26
N GLY A 108 10.35 10.87 -9.93
CA GLY A 108 9.06 10.55 -9.35
C GLY A 108 8.66 11.46 -8.18
N PRO A 109 7.47 11.24 -7.61
CA PRO A 109 7.00 11.95 -6.40
C PRO A 109 7.68 11.45 -5.12
N ILE A 110 8.21 10.23 -5.14
CA ILE A 110 8.91 9.58 -4.02
C ILE A 110 10.20 8.99 -4.58
N ARG A 111 11.34 9.33 -3.97
CA ARG A 111 12.63 8.70 -4.24
C ARG A 111 12.64 7.28 -3.67
N ALA A 112 12.14 6.33 -4.46
CA ALA A 112 12.02 4.94 -4.06
C ALA A 112 13.38 4.32 -3.68
N GLU A 113 14.49 4.81 -4.26
CA GLU A 113 15.85 4.37 -3.92
C GLU A 113 16.25 4.59 -2.46
N LEU A 114 15.58 5.49 -1.73
CA LEU A 114 15.90 5.78 -0.34
C LEU A 114 15.23 4.81 0.63
N PHE A 115 14.28 4.00 0.18
CA PHE A 115 13.45 3.21 1.08
C PHE A 115 13.64 1.71 0.85
N SER A 116 13.46 0.93 1.91
CA SER A 116 13.51 -0.55 1.84
C SER A 116 12.39 -1.13 0.98
N GLY A 117 11.33 -0.36 0.73
CA GLY A 117 10.20 -0.76 -0.10
C GLY A 117 9.03 0.20 0.04
N CYS A 118 7.91 -0.16 -0.55
CA CYS A 118 6.66 0.57 -0.43
C CYS A 118 5.44 -0.35 -0.40
N TYR A 119 4.38 0.12 0.23
CA TYR A 119 3.05 -0.47 0.12
C TYR A 119 2.32 0.17 -1.07
N ILE A 120 1.74 -0.67 -1.92
CA ILE A 120 0.86 -0.27 -3.02
C ILE A 120 -0.35 -1.20 -3.01
N ASN A 121 -1.57 -0.68 -2.93
CA ASN A 121 -2.82 -1.44 -2.81
C ASN A 121 -2.77 -2.48 -1.68
N ALA A 122 -2.19 -2.11 -0.54
CA ALA A 122 -1.92 -3.00 0.59
C ALA A 122 -0.97 -4.19 0.33
N LEU A 123 -0.36 -4.29 -0.85
CA LEU A 123 0.68 -5.26 -1.18
C LEU A 123 2.07 -4.67 -0.93
N ASN A 124 2.99 -5.52 -0.46
CA ASN A 124 4.35 -5.12 -0.14
C ASN A 124 5.23 -5.27 -1.37
N PHE A 125 5.83 -4.16 -1.81
CA PHE A 125 6.85 -4.15 -2.85
C PHE A 125 8.19 -3.81 -2.18
N TRP A 126 9.10 -4.77 -2.16
CA TRP A 126 10.45 -4.54 -1.67
C TRP A 126 11.23 -3.71 -2.68
N GLY A 127 11.94 -2.71 -2.19
CA GLY A 127 12.92 -1.96 -2.98
C GLY A 127 14.05 -2.89 -3.39
N CYS A 128 14.67 -2.62 -4.53
CA CYS A 128 15.87 -3.33 -4.93
C CYS A 128 17.03 -2.88 -4.03
N THR A 129 17.19 -3.51 -2.88
CA THR A 129 18.43 -3.39 -2.10
C THR A 129 19.54 -4.01 -2.93
N ARG A 130 20.45 -3.17 -3.42
CA ARG A 130 21.73 -3.64 -3.99
C ARG A 130 22.70 -3.99 -2.87
#